data_AF-A0A9D8WS47-F1
#
_entry.id   AF-A0A9D8WS47-F1
#
_cell.length_a   1.000
_cell.length_b   1.000
_cell.length_c   1.000
_cell.angle_alpha   90.00
_cell.angle_beta   90.00
_cell.angle_gamma   90.00
#
_symmetry.space_group_name_H-M   'P 1'
#
loop_
_entity.id
_entity.type
_entity.pdbx_description
1 polymer ?
#
loop_
_entity_poly.entity_id
_entity_poly.type
_entity_poly.pdbx_seq_one_letter_code
_entity_poly.pdbx_strand_id
1 'polypeptide(L)'
;MKKLLAVLFVAAVMVAGLFAEEFPKGTWIDSNYNAEWVIGADMSIKLYDATDGSLIQSFAKDKMQNEKLEVTEEGLVYQFYYKDTYRRYYFIKPVRLVPDANLLLQIDPDWTTTDYKVDIKFKK
;
A
#
# COMPACT_ATOMS: atom_id res chain seq x y z
N MET A 1 32.19 -3.07 -35.66
CA MET A 1 31.91 -2.04 -34.64
C MET A 1 30.51 -1.51 -34.84
N LYS A 2 29.54 -1.88 -34.00
CA LYS A 2 28.27 -1.16 -33.81
C LYS A 2 27.83 -1.35 -32.36
N LYS A 3 28.49 -0.62 -31.45
CA LYS A 3 27.95 -0.35 -30.12
C LYS A 3 26.96 0.77 -30.32
N LEU A 4 25.66 0.56 -30.14
CA LEU A 4 24.67 1.63 -29.97
C LEU A 4 23.32 0.96 -29.69
N LEU A 5 22.80 1.21 -28.47
CA LEU A 5 21.43 1.13 -27.97
C LEU A 5 21.42 0.54 -26.55
N ALA A 6 22.01 1.30 -25.63
CA ALA A 6 21.84 1.11 -24.20
C ALA A 6 21.51 2.47 -23.57
N VAL A 7 20.37 3.05 -23.95
CA VAL A 7 19.82 4.24 -23.28
C VAL A 7 18.30 4.16 -23.38
N LEU A 8 17.63 3.64 -22.35
CA LEU A 8 16.22 3.90 -21.99
C LEU A 8 15.78 2.96 -20.87
N PHE A 9 16.32 3.11 -19.65
CA PHE A 9 15.74 2.46 -18.47
C PHE A 9 15.83 3.27 -17.16
N VAL A 10 16.35 4.50 -17.21
CA VAL A 10 16.62 5.30 -15.98
C VAL A 10 15.43 6.18 -15.56
N ALA A 11 14.38 6.31 -16.38
CA ALA A 11 13.26 7.20 -16.08
C ALA A 11 12.25 6.63 -15.06
N ALA A 12 12.11 5.30 -14.94
CA ALA A 12 11.10 4.69 -14.08
C ALA A 12 11.41 4.83 -12.57
N VAL A 13 12.68 4.89 -12.19
CA VAL A 13 13.09 4.92 -10.76
C VAL A 13 12.84 6.30 -10.14
N MET A 14 12.96 7.39 -10.90
CA MET A 14 12.76 8.75 -10.37
C MET A 14 11.30 9.07 -10.04
N VAL A 15 10.35 8.45 -10.77
CA VAL A 15 8.92 8.72 -10.58
C VAL A 15 8.38 8.05 -9.31
N ALA A 16 8.84 6.83 -8.99
CA ALA A 16 8.42 6.13 -7.78
C ALA A 16 8.85 6.85 -6.48
N GLY A 17 10.01 7.51 -6.49
CA GLY A 17 10.51 8.26 -5.32
C GLY A 17 9.66 9.47 -4.97
N LEU A 18 9.19 10.22 -5.98
CA LEU A 18 8.34 11.41 -5.77
C LEU A 18 6.99 11.03 -5.17
N PHE A 19 6.37 9.96 -5.66
CA PHE A 19 5.07 9.53 -5.14
C PHE A 19 5.14 8.89 -3.75
N ALA A 20 6.29 8.33 -3.36
CA ALA A 20 6.46 7.72 -2.03
C ALA A 20 6.39 8.77 -0.90
N GLU A 21 6.75 10.03 -1.20
CA GLU A 21 6.55 11.14 -0.27
C GLU A 21 5.07 11.54 -0.16
N GLU A 22 4.33 11.47 -1.27
CA GLU A 22 2.90 11.83 -1.34
C GLU A 22 1.96 10.74 -0.80
N PHE A 23 2.46 9.51 -0.68
CA PHE A 23 1.70 8.40 -0.17
C PHE A 23 1.36 8.62 1.32
N PRO A 24 0.10 8.40 1.73
CA PRO A 24 -0.36 8.71 3.08
C PRO A 24 0.30 7.82 4.13
N LYS A 25 0.93 8.49 5.11
CA LYS A 25 1.64 7.89 6.25
C LYS A 25 0.82 8.05 7.53
N GLY A 26 1.11 7.22 8.53
CA GLY A 26 0.47 7.24 9.85
C GLY A 26 -0.42 6.03 10.10
N THR A 27 -1.36 6.18 11.03
CA THR A 27 -2.22 5.08 11.50
C THR A 27 -3.61 5.19 10.90
N TRP A 28 -4.12 4.07 10.38
CA TRP A 28 -5.39 3.97 9.69
C TRP A 28 -6.24 2.87 10.32
N ILE A 29 -7.47 3.21 10.69
CA ILE A 29 -8.37 2.33 11.43
C ILE A 29 -9.22 1.53 10.44
N ASP A 30 -9.11 0.22 10.54
CA ASP A 30 -9.98 -0.74 9.90
C ASP A 30 -11.00 -1.27 10.92
N SER A 31 -12.19 -0.66 10.94
CA SER A 31 -13.26 -1.06 11.85
C SER A 31 -13.85 -2.44 11.52
N ASN A 32 -13.72 -2.91 10.28
CA ASN A 32 -14.26 -4.21 9.88
C ASN A 32 -13.38 -5.35 10.40
N TYR A 33 -12.06 -5.13 10.42
CA TYR A 33 -11.10 -6.10 10.95
C TYR A 33 -10.71 -5.85 12.42
N ASN A 34 -11.27 -4.82 13.05
CA ASN A 34 -10.89 -4.33 14.38
C ASN A 34 -9.36 -4.15 14.52
N ALA A 35 -8.76 -3.46 13.55
CA ALA A 35 -7.31 -3.38 13.43
C ALA A 35 -6.81 -1.98 13.05
N GLU A 36 -5.55 -1.74 13.34
CA GLU A 36 -4.83 -0.50 13.01
C GLU A 36 -3.69 -0.79 12.03
N TRP A 37 -3.78 -0.19 10.85
CA TRP A 37 -2.73 -0.22 9.82
C TRP A 37 -1.79 0.97 10.04
N VAL A 38 -0.54 0.69 10.35
CA VAL A 38 0.50 1.72 10.52
C VAL A 38 1.40 1.72 9.30
N ILE A 39 1.39 2.83 8.56
CA ILE A 39 2.21 3.07 7.38
C ILE A 39 3.32 4.06 7.77
N GLY A 40 4.55 3.54 7.88
CA GLY A 40 5.73 4.30 8.29
C GLY A 40 6.25 5.26 7.21
N ALA A 41 7.14 6.17 7.62
CA ALA A 41 7.75 7.14 6.71
C ALA A 41 8.58 6.50 5.58
N ASP A 42 9.09 5.30 5.82
CA ASP A 42 9.86 4.44 4.93
C ASP A 42 8.99 3.43 4.15
N MET A 43 7.67 3.62 4.14
CA MET A 43 6.70 2.66 3.58
C MET A 43 6.75 1.28 4.25
N SER A 44 7.23 1.19 5.50
CA SER A 44 6.99 0.02 6.34
C SER A 44 5.51 -0.08 6.69
N ILE A 45 4.98 -1.31 6.71
CA ILE A 45 3.59 -1.56 7.09
C ILE A 45 3.56 -2.51 8.27
N LYS A 46 2.73 -2.16 9.26
CA LYS A 46 2.41 -3.01 10.40
C LYS A 46 0.91 -3.01 10.63
N LEU A 47 0.40 -4.13 11.11
CA LEU A 47 -0.99 -4.33 11.49
C LEU A 47 -1.04 -4.65 12.98
N TYR A 48 -1.87 -3.92 13.71
CA TYR A 48 -2.08 -4.11 15.14
C TYR A 48 -3.55 -4.40 15.44
N ASP A 49 -3.82 -5.14 16.51
CA ASP A 49 -5.17 -5.26 17.05
C ASP A 49 -5.60 -3.92 17.66
N ALA A 50 -6.78 -3.43 17.31
CA ALA A 50 -7.24 -2.11 17.76
C ALA A 50 -7.72 -2.11 19.23
N THR A 51 -7.91 -3.27 19.85
CA THR A 51 -8.37 -3.41 21.24
C THR A 51 -7.23 -3.32 22.23
N ASP A 52 -6.18 -4.11 21.99
CA ASP A 52 -5.08 -4.28 22.94
C ASP A 52 -3.73 -3.75 22.43
N GLY A 53 -3.66 -3.33 21.16
CA GLY A 53 -2.46 -2.79 20.54
C GLY A 53 -1.39 -3.84 20.24
N SER A 54 -1.72 -5.14 20.33
CA SER A 54 -0.78 -6.21 20.00
C SER A 54 -0.46 -6.22 18.50
N LEU A 55 0.79 -6.57 18.16
CA LEU A 55 1.22 -6.67 16.77
C LEU A 55 0.65 -7.96 16.16
N ILE A 56 -0.21 -7.81 15.16
CA ILE A 56 -0.75 -8.93 14.36
C ILE A 56 0.25 -9.31 13.26
N GLN A 57 0.76 -8.32 12.52
CA GLN A 57 1.66 -8.57 11.40
C GLN A 57 2.63 -7.40 11.20
N SER A 58 3.91 -7.70 11.00
CA SER A 58 4.89 -6.76 10.45
C SER A 58 5.25 -7.20 9.04
N PHE A 59 5.02 -6.35 8.04
CA PHE A 59 5.25 -6.68 6.64
C PHE A 59 6.71 -6.39 6.27
N ALA A 60 7.55 -7.41 6.39
CA ALA A 60 8.97 -7.31 6.02
C ALA A 60 9.15 -7.10 4.51
N LYS A 61 10.00 -6.13 4.14
CA LYS A 61 10.23 -5.73 2.73
C LYS A 61 10.74 -6.85 1.84
N ASP A 62 11.58 -7.74 2.37
CA ASP A 62 12.13 -8.90 1.65
C ASP A 62 11.08 -9.97 1.29
N LYS A 63 9.91 -9.92 1.94
CA LYS A 63 8.78 -10.80 1.68
C LYS A 63 7.67 -10.15 0.84
N MET A 64 7.78 -8.84 0.59
CA MET A 64 6.90 -8.14 -0.33
C MET A 64 7.34 -8.42 -1.77
N GLN A 65 6.40 -8.85 -2.59
CA GLN A 65 6.62 -9.16 -4.00
C GLN A 65 5.74 -8.28 -4.87
N ASN A 66 6.24 -7.96 -6.07
CA ASN A 66 5.52 -7.10 -7.02
C ASN A 66 5.05 -5.78 -6.39
N GLU A 67 5.88 -5.21 -5.52
CA GLU A 67 5.63 -3.91 -4.91
C GLU A 67 5.58 -2.83 -6.00
N LYS A 68 4.53 -2.02 -6.00
CA LYS A 68 4.37 -0.89 -6.91
C LYS A 68 3.71 0.28 -6.21
N LEU A 69 4.13 1.47 -6.62
CA LEU A 69 3.47 2.73 -6.33
C LEU A 69 3.19 3.43 -7.65
N GLU A 70 1.91 3.59 -7.98
CA GLU A 70 1.51 4.12 -9.28
C GLU A 70 0.26 4.99 -9.18
N VAL A 71 0.11 5.92 -10.13
CA VAL A 71 -1.10 6.71 -10.28
C VAL A 71 -2.01 6.02 -11.29
N THR A 72 -3.25 5.77 -10.89
CA THR A 72 -4.30 5.12 -11.69
C THR A 72 -5.53 6.04 -11.76
N GLU A 73 -6.55 5.61 -12.50
CA GLU A 73 -7.86 6.29 -12.50
C GLU A 73 -8.53 6.31 -11.12
N GLU A 74 -8.22 5.35 -10.24
CA GLU A 74 -8.74 5.30 -8.86
C GLU A 74 -7.98 6.25 -7.93
N GLY A 75 -6.73 6.57 -8.27
CA GLY A 75 -5.87 7.51 -7.56
C GLY A 75 -4.44 7.00 -7.38
N LEU A 76 -3.78 7.42 -6.31
CA LEU A 76 -2.44 6.94 -5.98
C LEU A 76 -2.55 5.58 -5.27
N VAL A 77 -2.03 4.53 -5.91
CA VAL A 77 -2.15 3.14 -5.46
C VAL A 77 -0.79 2.63 -5.03
N TYR A 78 -0.69 2.22 -3.76
CA TYR A 78 0.40 1.40 -3.28
C TYR A 78 -0.07 -0.05 -3.18
N GLN A 79 0.62 -0.95 -3.89
CA GLN A 79 0.27 -2.37 -3.89
C GLN A 79 1.49 -3.26 -3.67
N PHE A 80 1.26 -4.41 -3.06
CA PHE A 80 2.23 -5.49 -2.94
C PHE A 80 1.53 -6.82 -2.69
N TYR A 81 2.17 -7.91 -3.08
CA TYR A 81 1.81 -9.26 -2.65
C TYR A 81 2.66 -9.66 -1.46
N TYR A 82 2.07 -10.24 -0.42
CA TYR A 82 2.80 -10.72 0.74
C TYR A 82 2.74 -12.23 0.83
N LYS A 83 3.90 -12.88 0.66
CA LYS A 83 4.00 -14.33 0.49
C LYS A 83 3.46 -15.12 1.68
N ASP A 84 3.71 -14.66 2.89
CA ASP A 84 3.33 -15.39 4.10
C ASP A 84 1.83 -15.42 4.33
N THR A 85 1.11 -14.42 3.80
CA THR A 85 -0.35 -14.33 3.94
C THR A 85 -1.09 -14.75 2.69
N TYR A 86 -0.39 -15.07 1.59
CA TYR A 86 -0.97 -15.38 0.28
C TYR A 86 -2.04 -14.37 -0.16
N ARG A 87 -1.75 -13.09 0.07
CA ARG A 87 -2.65 -11.98 -0.19
C ARG A 87 -1.93 -10.86 -0.93
N ARG A 88 -2.67 -10.22 -1.83
CA ARG A 88 -2.31 -8.93 -2.39
C ARG A 88 -3.03 -7.83 -1.63
N TYR A 89 -2.30 -6.77 -1.32
CA TYR A 89 -2.79 -5.62 -0.60
C TYR A 89 -2.72 -4.40 -1.50
N TYR A 90 -3.76 -3.59 -1.45
CA TYR A 90 -3.86 -2.33 -2.15
C TYR A 90 -4.28 -1.26 -1.16
N PHE A 91 -3.48 -0.21 -1.05
CA PHE A 91 -3.82 1.01 -0.34
C PHE A 91 -3.98 2.11 -1.38
N ILE A 92 -5.19 2.60 -1.52
CA ILE A 92 -5.58 3.52 -2.60
C ILE A 92 -5.95 4.85 -1.95
N LYS A 93 -5.18 5.89 -2.26
CA LYS A 93 -5.51 7.29 -1.92
C LYS A 93 -6.30 7.87 -3.09
N PRO A 94 -7.62 8.10 -2.94
CA PRO A 94 -8.42 8.65 -4.02
C PRO A 94 -7.96 10.06 -4.35
N VAL A 95 -7.94 10.42 -5.65
CA VAL A 95 -7.58 11.78 -6.12
C VAL A 95 -8.74 12.79 -5.92
N ARG A 96 -9.83 12.37 -5.28
CA ARG A 96 -11.02 13.23 -5.09
C ARG A 96 -10.66 14.48 -4.28
N LEU A 97 -11.22 15.63 -4.68
CA LEU A 97 -11.07 16.96 -4.07
C LEU A 97 -11.74 17.07 -2.67
N VAL A 98 -11.63 16.03 -1.84
CA VAL A 98 -12.18 16.01 -0.49
C VAL A 98 -10.99 16.06 0.48
N PRO A 99 -10.81 17.17 1.22
CA PRO A 99 -9.90 17.20 2.36
C PRO A 99 -10.27 16.07 3.32
N ASP A 100 -9.28 15.34 3.85
CA ASP A 100 -9.47 14.18 4.73
C ASP A 100 -10.05 12.91 4.07
N ALA A 101 -9.80 12.69 2.77
CA ALA A 101 -10.20 11.45 2.11
C ALA A 101 -9.65 10.21 2.84
N ASN A 102 -10.54 9.27 3.15
CA ASN A 102 -10.17 7.95 3.67
C ASN A 102 -9.26 7.22 2.68
N LEU A 103 -8.43 6.32 3.21
CA LEU A 103 -7.74 5.34 2.38
C LEU A 103 -8.71 4.21 2.05
N LEU A 104 -8.72 3.76 0.81
CA LEU A 104 -9.41 2.55 0.42
C LEU A 104 -8.42 1.39 0.52
N LEU A 105 -8.73 0.44 1.39
CA LEU A 105 -7.98 -0.81 1.56
C LEU A 105 -8.71 -1.91 0.79
N GLN A 106 -7.97 -2.56 -0.10
CA GLN A 106 -8.41 -3.79 -0.75
C GLN A 106 -7.41 -4.92 -0.47
N ILE A 107 -7.93 -6.09 -0.13
CA ILE A 107 -7.15 -7.30 0.14
C ILE A 107 -7.70 -8.43 -0.71
N ASP A 108 -6.85 -8.96 -1.59
CA ASP A 108 -7.20 -10.03 -2.54
C ASP A 108 -6.44 -11.30 -2.12
N PRO A 109 -7.11 -12.28 -1.48
CA PRO A 109 -6.48 -13.54 -1.09
C PRO A 109 -6.47 -14.55 -2.25
N ASP A 110 -5.43 -15.36 -2.37
CA ASP A 110 -5.31 -16.32 -3.47
C ASP A 110 -6.35 -17.47 -3.40
N TRP A 111 -6.93 -17.71 -2.22
CA TRP A 111 -7.81 -18.86 -1.97
C TRP A 111 -9.30 -18.55 -2.07
N THR A 112 -9.69 -17.30 -2.31
CA THR A 112 -11.10 -16.92 -2.42
C THR A 112 -11.28 -15.78 -3.41
N THR A 113 -12.47 -15.70 -4.01
CA THR A 113 -12.90 -14.55 -4.81
C THR A 113 -13.76 -13.58 -4.00
N THR A 114 -13.81 -13.73 -2.68
CA THR A 114 -14.51 -12.78 -1.81
C THR A 114 -13.68 -11.52 -1.68
N ASP A 115 -14.22 -10.43 -2.20
CA ASP A 115 -13.58 -9.12 -2.14
C ASP A 115 -13.59 -8.59 -0.70
N TYR A 116 -12.41 -8.32 -0.15
CA TYR A 116 -12.28 -7.47 1.02
C TYR A 116 -11.92 -6.06 0.56
N LYS A 117 -12.86 -5.13 0.68
CA LYS A 117 -12.70 -3.75 0.25
C LYS A 117 -13.39 -2.81 1.23
N VAL A 118 -12.64 -1.91 1.86
CA VAL A 118 -13.13 -1.05 2.94
C VAL A 118 -12.43 0.31 2.95
N ASP A 119 -13.17 1.36 3.33
CA ASP A 119 -12.58 2.66 3.66
C ASP A 119 -12.00 2.63 5.08
N ILE A 120 -10.68 2.77 5.20
CA ILE A 120 -9.98 2.92 6.47
C ILE A 120 -9.75 4.39 6.78
N LYS A 121 -9.98 4.78 8.03
CA LYS A 121 -9.97 6.18 8.46
C LYS A 121 -8.65 6.55 9.12
N PHE A 122 -8.14 7.75 8.83
CA PHE A 122 -6.97 8.24 9.53
C PHE A 122 -7.24 8.40 11.03
N LYS A 123 -6.39 7.81 11.87
CA LYS A 123 -6.39 8.02 13.32
C LYS A 123 -5.64 9.31 13.60
N LYS A 124 -6.39 10.37 13.89
CA LYS A 124 -5.86 11.68 14.28
C LYS A 124 -5.07 11.63 15.58
#